data_AF-A0A7C3WYZ2-F1
#
_entry.id   AF-A0A7C3WYZ2-F1
#
_cell.length_a   1.000
_cell.length_b   1.000
_cell.length_c   1.000
_cell.angle_alpha   90.00
_cell.angle_beta   90.00
_cell.angle_gamma   90.00
#
_symmetry.space_group_name_H-M   'P 1'
#
loop_
_entity.id
_entity.type
_entity.pdbx_description
1 polymer ?
#
loop_
_entity_poly.entity_id
_entity_poly.type
_entity_poly.pdbx_seq_one_letter_code
_entity_poly.pdbx_strand_id
1 'polypeptide(L)'
;MSEIAVLGWDPMITEPRELLLRDGQWFEDGPFLPVELSRVAPQRYLTLALCRGSEPVRVYWSLMGTDSVGEAVWSLAQRAECKPENVGFLDLVTGEHWCRTVDECLPDIRRWAEAKNREGTAIRVVIWNDLRPDFERRARRELTAENVIAYLKGLRPEAREKAREYIQKTPPGIHTPILDAVRGMLEGLR
;
A
#
# COMPACT_ATOMS: atom_id res chain seq x y z
N MET A 1 -25.17 6.23 -6.29
CA MET A 1 -24.73 5.33 -5.21
C MET A 1 -23.52 5.98 -4.58
N SER A 2 -23.32 5.82 -3.26
CA SER A 2 -22.15 6.40 -2.58
C SER A 2 -20.98 5.44 -2.76
N GLU A 3 -19.88 5.91 -3.33
CA GLU A 3 -18.77 5.01 -3.70
C GLU A 3 -17.72 4.93 -2.57
N ILE A 4 -17.19 3.73 -2.33
CA ILE A 4 -16.03 3.52 -1.46
C ILE A 4 -14.82 3.30 -2.37
N ALA A 5 -13.81 4.16 -2.22
CA ALA A 5 -12.53 4.00 -2.92
C ALA A 5 -11.52 3.25 -2.05
N VAL A 6 -10.76 2.34 -2.64
CA VAL A 6 -9.61 1.69 -2.01
C VAL A 6 -8.32 2.21 -2.65
N LEU A 7 -7.35 2.58 -1.83
CA LEU A 7 -6.00 2.94 -2.27
C LEU A 7 -5.08 1.72 -2.24
N GLY A 8 -4.16 1.60 -3.20
CA GLY A 8 -3.23 0.48 -3.31
C GLY A 8 -1.89 0.86 -3.94
N TRP A 9 -0.85 0.12 -3.58
CA TRP A 9 0.53 0.32 -4.06
C TRP A 9 1.33 -0.99 -4.10
N ASP A 10 0.71 -2.12 -3.79
CA ASP A 10 1.38 -3.41 -3.67
C ASP A 10 0.83 -4.40 -4.72
N PRO A 11 1.32 -5.67 -4.76
CA PRO A 11 0.84 -6.67 -5.71
C PRO A 11 -0.67 -6.93 -5.73
N MET A 12 -1.48 -6.38 -4.79
CA MET A 12 -2.94 -6.41 -4.87
C MET A 12 -3.51 -5.73 -6.12
N ILE A 13 -2.77 -4.81 -6.73
CA ILE A 13 -3.21 -4.17 -7.97
C ILE A 13 -3.21 -5.16 -9.13
N THR A 14 -2.17 -6.00 -9.23
CA THR A 14 -2.04 -7.01 -10.28
C THR A 14 -2.73 -8.34 -9.93
N GLU A 15 -2.88 -8.63 -8.63
CA GLU A 15 -3.47 -9.87 -8.12
C GLU A 15 -4.45 -9.54 -6.97
N PRO A 16 -5.64 -9.00 -7.28
CA PRO A 16 -6.59 -8.54 -6.26
C PRO A 16 -7.22 -9.68 -5.44
N ARG A 17 -7.23 -10.92 -5.96
CA ARG A 17 -7.84 -12.09 -5.31
C ARG A 17 -9.30 -11.79 -4.91
N GLU A 18 -9.68 -12.11 -3.68
CA GLU A 18 -11.04 -11.92 -3.12
C GLU A 18 -11.34 -10.47 -2.68
N LEU A 19 -10.53 -9.49 -3.10
CA LEU A 19 -10.85 -8.08 -2.84
C LEU A 19 -12.12 -7.70 -3.60
N LEU A 20 -13.11 -7.17 -2.89
CA LEU A 20 -14.43 -6.82 -3.44
C LEU A 20 -14.35 -5.55 -4.28
N LEU A 21 -13.67 -5.62 -5.42
CA LEU A 21 -13.60 -4.55 -6.41
C LEU A 21 -14.87 -4.57 -7.27
N ARG A 22 -15.34 -3.38 -7.67
CA ARG A 22 -16.56 -3.22 -8.46
C ARG A 22 -16.42 -3.80 -9.87
N ASP A 23 -15.34 -3.45 -10.55
CA ASP A 23 -15.05 -3.80 -11.95
C ASP A 23 -13.61 -4.34 -12.12
N GLY A 24 -12.84 -4.42 -11.04
CA GLY A 24 -11.43 -4.84 -11.05
C GLY A 24 -10.48 -3.80 -11.66
N GLN A 25 -10.97 -2.62 -12.03
CA GLN A 25 -10.16 -1.58 -12.64
C GLN A 25 -9.38 -0.80 -11.60
N TRP A 26 -8.08 -0.64 -11.83
CA TRP A 26 -7.22 0.25 -11.05
C TRP A 26 -6.86 1.49 -11.87
N PHE A 27 -6.83 2.63 -11.20
CA PHE A 27 -6.52 3.93 -11.75
C PHE A 27 -5.21 4.45 -11.16
N GLU A 28 -4.41 5.13 -11.97
CA GLU A 28 -3.03 5.51 -11.62
C GLU A 28 -2.92 6.92 -11.02
N ASP A 29 -4.03 7.65 -10.98
CA ASP A 29 -4.09 9.06 -10.58
C ASP A 29 -4.57 9.26 -9.14
N GLY A 30 -4.16 8.35 -8.25
CA GLY A 30 -4.42 8.43 -6.81
C GLY A 30 -3.70 9.58 -6.10
N PRO A 31 -3.88 9.71 -4.77
CA PRO A 31 -3.15 10.68 -3.97
C PRO A 31 -1.67 10.31 -3.89
N PHE A 32 -0.85 11.27 -3.44
CA PHE A 32 0.52 10.96 -3.06
C PHE A 32 0.56 10.48 -1.61
N LEU A 33 1.20 9.34 -1.35
CA LEU A 33 1.38 8.79 -0.01
C LEU A 33 2.83 8.37 0.24
N PRO A 34 3.32 8.51 1.48
CA PRO A 34 4.67 8.08 1.84
C PRO A 34 4.67 6.56 1.99
N VAL A 35 5.08 5.86 0.93
CA VAL A 35 5.20 4.40 0.89
C VAL A 35 6.66 4.04 0.74
N GLU A 36 7.12 3.01 1.45
CA GLU A 36 8.48 2.48 1.25
C GLU A 36 8.55 0.98 1.55
N LEU A 37 9.53 0.28 0.97
CA LEU A 37 9.87 -1.12 1.20
C LEU A 37 10.45 -1.31 2.61
N SER A 38 9.57 -1.29 3.61
CA SER A 38 9.91 -0.96 5.00
C SER A 38 9.30 -1.91 6.04
N ARG A 39 8.51 -2.89 5.60
CA ARG A 39 7.87 -3.89 6.46
C ARG A 39 8.42 -5.28 6.19
N VAL A 40 8.62 -6.08 7.23
CA VAL A 40 9.04 -7.48 7.13
C VAL A 40 7.82 -8.37 7.28
N ALA A 41 7.47 -9.08 6.21
CA ALA A 41 6.38 -10.05 6.18
C ALA A 41 6.70 -11.28 7.06
N PRO A 42 5.69 -12.11 7.42
CA PRO A 42 5.90 -13.31 8.25
C PRO A 42 6.98 -14.25 7.71
N GLN A 43 7.08 -14.44 6.39
CA GLN A 43 8.11 -15.25 5.74
C GLN A 43 9.45 -14.51 5.51
N ARG A 44 9.67 -13.42 6.26
CA ARG A 44 10.93 -12.66 6.37
C ARG A 44 11.36 -11.86 5.14
N TYR A 45 10.61 -11.88 4.04
CA TYR A 45 10.81 -10.96 2.91
C TYR A 45 10.22 -9.58 3.23
N LEU A 46 10.61 -8.54 2.46
CA LEU A 46 10.10 -7.18 2.65
C LEU A 46 8.88 -6.90 1.78
N THR A 47 7.98 -6.07 2.31
CA THR A 47 6.82 -5.51 1.60
C THR A 47 6.78 -4.00 1.74
N LEU A 48 6.09 -3.34 0.81
CA LEU A 48 5.72 -1.94 0.91
C LEU A 48 4.79 -1.72 2.11
N ALA A 49 4.98 -0.60 2.77
CA ALA A 49 4.16 -0.13 3.90
C ALA A 49 4.20 1.40 3.91
N LEU A 50 3.23 2.01 4.58
CA LEU A 50 3.22 3.46 4.77
C LEU A 50 4.38 3.82 5.70
N CYS A 51 5.28 4.70 5.27
CA CYS A 51 6.53 5.00 5.96
C CYS A 51 6.66 6.51 6.16
N ARG A 52 6.20 7.01 7.31
CA ARG A 52 6.29 8.44 7.68
C ARG A 52 7.67 9.03 7.35
N GLY A 53 7.67 10.17 6.67
CA GLY A 53 8.87 10.89 6.29
C GLY A 53 9.58 10.37 5.03
N SER A 54 9.11 9.26 4.44
CA SER A 54 9.59 8.85 3.11
C SER A 54 9.07 9.79 2.03
N GLU A 55 9.73 9.77 0.87
CA GLU A 55 9.27 10.52 -0.30
C GLU A 55 7.86 10.05 -0.71
N PRO A 56 6.87 10.96 -0.85
CA PRO A 56 5.54 10.59 -1.27
C PRO A 56 5.50 10.15 -2.74
N VAL A 57 4.79 9.05 -3.01
CA VAL A 57 4.61 8.50 -4.35
C VAL A 57 3.13 8.48 -4.70
N ARG A 58 2.82 8.62 -5.98
CA ARG A 58 1.45 8.50 -6.47
C ARG A 58 1.00 7.05 -6.35
N VAL A 59 -0.06 6.80 -5.58
CA VAL A 59 -0.61 5.46 -5.41
C VAL A 59 -1.75 5.20 -6.39
N TYR A 60 -2.12 3.93 -6.55
CA TYR A 60 -3.27 3.53 -7.33
C TYR A 60 -4.54 3.58 -6.50
N TRP A 61 -5.68 3.57 -7.16
CA TRP A 61 -6.97 3.42 -6.50
C TRP A 61 -7.96 2.60 -7.33
N SER A 62 -8.98 2.06 -6.68
CA SER A 62 -10.10 1.36 -7.31
C SER A 62 -11.39 1.61 -6.53
N LEU A 63 -12.53 1.21 -7.08
CA LEU A 63 -13.83 1.30 -6.44
C LEU A 63 -14.26 -0.05 -5.90
N MET A 64 -14.75 -0.06 -4.67
CA MET A 64 -15.27 -1.25 -4.03
C MET A 64 -16.65 -1.61 -4.60
N GLY A 65 -16.93 -2.89 -4.75
CA GLY A 65 -18.22 -3.45 -5.17
C GLY A 65 -19.26 -3.53 -4.06
N THR A 66 -19.05 -2.82 -2.94
CA THR A 66 -19.94 -2.74 -1.77
C THR A 66 -20.04 -1.29 -1.32
N ASP A 67 -21.20 -0.91 -0.77
CA ASP A 67 -21.45 0.39 -0.12
C ASP A 67 -21.32 0.31 1.42
N SER A 68 -21.07 -0.88 1.96
CA SER A 68 -20.81 -1.11 3.37
C SER A 68 -19.33 -0.89 3.70
N VAL A 69 -19.04 0.14 4.50
CA VAL A 69 -17.68 0.42 4.98
C VAL A 69 -17.10 -0.77 5.74
N GLY A 70 -17.92 -1.45 6.55
CA GLY A 70 -17.49 -2.63 7.30
C GLY A 70 -17.08 -3.79 6.40
N GLU A 71 -17.84 -4.06 5.34
CA GLU A 71 -17.50 -5.11 4.37
C GLU A 71 -16.26 -4.73 3.56
N ALA A 72 -16.15 -3.47 3.13
CA ALA A 72 -14.99 -2.99 2.39
C ALA A 72 -13.70 -3.10 3.22
N VAL A 73 -13.76 -2.67 4.49
CA VAL A 73 -12.67 -2.81 5.46
C VAL A 73 -12.30 -4.27 5.68
N TRP A 74 -13.29 -5.15 5.88
CA TRP A 74 -13.04 -6.58 6.07
C TRP A 74 -12.39 -7.21 4.83
N SER A 75 -12.91 -6.92 3.64
CA SER A 75 -12.37 -7.42 2.37
C SER A 75 -10.92 -6.99 2.17
N LEU A 76 -10.60 -5.71 2.40
CA LEU A 76 -9.23 -5.22 2.32
C LEU A 76 -8.32 -5.85 3.38
N ALA A 77 -8.79 -6.02 4.61
CA ALA A 77 -8.02 -6.64 5.68
C ALA A 77 -7.67 -8.11 5.36
N GLN A 78 -8.63 -8.87 4.83
CA GLN A 78 -8.41 -10.25 4.37
C GLN A 78 -7.39 -10.28 3.23
N ARG A 79 -7.50 -9.37 2.26
CA ARG A 79 -6.54 -9.29 1.16
C ARG A 79 -5.13 -8.90 1.63
N ALA A 80 -5.03 -8.00 2.60
CA ALA A 80 -3.76 -7.55 3.17
C ALA A 80 -3.20 -8.51 4.24
N GLU A 81 -3.89 -9.62 4.51
CA GLU A 81 -3.56 -10.59 5.56
C GLU A 81 -3.33 -9.92 6.94
N CYS A 82 -4.20 -8.96 7.27
CA CYS A 82 -4.10 -8.15 8.47
C CYS A 82 -5.42 -8.10 9.24
N LYS A 83 -5.40 -7.52 10.45
CA LYS A 83 -6.62 -7.27 11.21
C LYS A 83 -7.32 -6.01 10.67
N PRO A 84 -8.67 -5.93 10.68
CA PRO A 84 -9.44 -4.75 10.26
C PRO A 84 -8.96 -3.42 10.87
N GLU A 85 -8.45 -3.43 12.10
CA GLU A 85 -7.91 -2.23 12.75
C GLU A 85 -6.66 -1.65 12.06
N ASN A 86 -6.03 -2.39 11.15
CA ASN A 86 -4.92 -1.92 10.31
C ASN A 86 -5.40 -1.48 8.92
N VAL A 87 -6.70 -1.30 8.72
CA VAL A 87 -7.24 -0.63 7.54
C VAL A 87 -7.58 0.79 7.97
N GLY A 88 -6.98 1.77 7.31
CA GLY A 88 -7.32 3.16 7.48
C GLY A 88 -8.58 3.50 6.70
N PHE A 89 -9.35 4.47 7.19
CA PHE A 89 -10.48 5.04 6.44
C PHE A 89 -10.63 6.54 6.66
N LEU A 90 -11.27 7.19 5.69
CA LEU A 90 -11.74 8.57 5.76
C LEU A 90 -13.15 8.65 5.16
N ASP A 91 -14.14 9.04 5.97
CA ASP A 91 -15.47 9.41 5.49
C ASP A 91 -15.48 10.92 5.19
N LEU A 92 -15.73 11.25 3.92
CA LEU A 92 -15.72 12.63 3.44
C LEU A 92 -16.92 13.44 3.92
N VAL A 93 -18.03 12.76 4.23
CA VAL A 93 -19.31 13.36 4.63
C VAL A 93 -19.33 13.67 6.12
N THR A 94 -18.96 12.69 6.96
CA THR A 94 -18.97 12.88 8.42
C THR A 94 -17.66 13.48 8.92
N GLY A 95 -16.56 13.33 8.17
CA GLY A 95 -15.22 13.68 8.63
C GLY A 95 -14.59 12.65 9.55
N GLU A 96 -15.32 11.57 9.89
CA GLU A 96 -14.80 10.46 10.67
C GLU A 96 -13.67 9.77 9.92
N HIS A 97 -12.63 9.39 10.65
CA HIS A 97 -11.48 8.72 10.09
C HIS A 97 -10.81 7.84 11.14
N TRP A 98 -10.06 6.87 10.65
CA TRP A 98 -9.16 6.05 11.44
C TRP A 98 -7.88 5.84 10.66
N CYS A 99 -6.75 6.03 11.31
CA CYS A 99 -5.45 5.64 10.78
C CYS A 99 -4.43 5.46 11.91
N ARG A 100 -3.36 4.72 11.63
CA ARG A 100 -2.26 4.36 12.52
C ARG A 100 -0.94 5.02 12.12
N THR A 101 -0.78 5.39 10.85
CA THR A 101 0.56 5.71 10.30
C THR A 101 0.64 7.06 9.60
N VAL A 102 -0.44 7.53 8.99
CA VAL A 102 -0.42 8.68 8.04
C VAL A 102 -1.53 9.70 8.31
N ASP A 103 -1.72 10.09 9.57
CA ASP A 103 -2.65 11.17 9.93
C ASP A 103 -2.30 12.48 9.22
N GLU A 104 -1.01 12.72 8.99
CA GLU A 104 -0.51 13.87 8.23
C GLU A 104 -0.97 13.89 6.75
N CYS A 105 -1.33 12.73 6.17
CA CYS A 105 -1.74 12.62 4.77
C CYS A 105 -3.27 12.71 4.58
N LEU A 106 -4.06 12.72 5.66
CA LEU A 106 -5.53 12.82 5.56
C LEU A 106 -6.01 14.03 4.76
N PRO A 107 -5.41 15.24 4.88
CA PRO A 107 -5.79 16.39 4.05
C PRO A 107 -5.56 16.15 2.55
N ASP A 108 -4.50 15.43 2.18
CA ASP A 108 -4.18 15.15 0.79
C ASP A 108 -5.08 14.06 0.20
N ILE A 109 -5.40 13.02 0.98
CA ILE A 109 -6.40 12.00 0.61
C ILE A 109 -7.77 12.66 0.41
N ARG A 110 -8.18 13.55 1.32
CA ARG A 110 -9.43 14.32 1.20
C ARG A 110 -9.44 15.15 -0.08
N ARG A 111 -8.41 15.97 -0.30
CA ARG A 111 -8.31 16.85 -1.48
C ARG A 111 -8.37 16.06 -2.78
N TRP A 112 -7.68 14.93 -2.82
CA TRP A 112 -7.72 14.02 -3.97
C TRP A 112 -9.13 13.48 -4.22
N ALA A 113 -9.81 12.95 -3.20
CA ALA A 113 -11.13 12.38 -3.36
C ALA A 113 -12.19 13.44 -3.75
N GLU A 114 -12.09 14.64 -3.19
CA GLU A 114 -12.92 15.79 -3.59
C GLU A 114 -12.66 16.22 -5.04
N ALA A 115 -11.42 16.10 -5.53
CA ALA A 115 -11.11 16.31 -6.94
C ALA A 115 -11.79 15.27 -7.83
N LYS A 116 -11.74 13.99 -7.45
CA LYS A 116 -12.47 12.92 -8.13
C LYS A 116 -13.99 13.11 -8.12
N ASN A 117 -14.53 13.68 -7.05
CA ASN A 117 -15.94 14.04 -7.00
C ASN A 117 -16.30 15.13 -8.00
N ARG A 118 -15.44 16.14 -8.18
CA ARG A 118 -15.62 17.16 -9.23
C ARG A 118 -15.52 16.59 -10.64
N GLU A 119 -14.79 15.48 -10.82
CA GLU A 119 -14.68 14.73 -12.08
C GLU A 119 -15.82 13.71 -12.29
N GLY A 120 -16.70 13.52 -11.30
CA GLY A 120 -17.92 12.70 -11.40
C GLY A 120 -17.89 11.34 -10.70
N THR A 121 -16.85 10.99 -9.95
CA THR A 121 -16.71 9.67 -9.29
C THR A 121 -17.59 9.46 -8.05
N ALA A 122 -18.04 10.53 -7.36
CA ALA A 122 -18.91 10.46 -6.17
C ALA A 122 -18.42 9.54 -5.03
N ILE A 123 -17.11 9.57 -4.75
CA ILE A 123 -16.44 8.95 -3.60
C ILE A 123 -17.00 9.56 -2.30
N ARG A 124 -17.44 8.71 -1.39
CA ARG A 124 -17.86 9.05 -0.03
C ARG A 124 -16.80 8.65 1.00
N VAL A 125 -16.25 7.45 0.86
CA VAL A 125 -15.29 6.88 1.82
C VAL A 125 -14.04 6.46 1.06
N VAL A 126 -12.88 6.70 1.64
CA VAL A 126 -11.60 6.18 1.15
C VAL A 126 -11.05 5.22 2.18
N ILE A 127 -10.60 4.04 1.76
CA ILE A 127 -9.93 3.04 2.61
C ILE A 127 -8.55 2.69 2.07
N TRP A 128 -7.65 2.26 2.94
CA TRP A 128 -6.30 1.85 2.54
C TRP A 128 -5.69 0.88 3.54
N ASN A 129 -4.67 0.15 3.10
CA ASN A 129 -3.92 -0.74 3.99
C ASN A 129 -2.94 0.08 4.86
N ASP A 130 -3.20 0.15 6.15
CA ASP A 130 -2.46 0.99 7.11
C ASP A 130 -1.44 0.21 7.93
N LEU A 131 -0.65 -0.61 7.23
CA LEU A 131 0.44 -1.36 7.83
C LEU A 131 1.65 -0.45 8.06
N ARG A 132 2.12 -0.45 9.31
CA ARG A 132 3.33 0.24 9.73
C ARG A 132 4.62 -0.46 9.27
N PRO A 133 5.70 0.33 9.10
CA PRO A 133 7.03 -0.23 8.87
C PRO A 133 7.46 -0.96 10.14
N ASP A 134 8.23 -2.03 9.97
CA ASP A 134 8.84 -2.74 11.10
C ASP A 134 10.21 -3.32 10.79
N PHE A 135 10.79 -2.97 9.64
CA PHE A 135 12.14 -3.36 9.24
C PHE A 135 13.15 -3.03 10.33
N GLU A 136 13.18 -1.81 10.86
CA GLU A 136 14.22 -1.42 11.82
C GLU A 136 14.21 -2.27 13.08
N ARG A 137 13.01 -2.56 13.59
CA ARG A 137 12.83 -3.44 14.74
C ARG A 137 13.18 -4.89 14.43
N ARG A 138 12.76 -5.41 13.27
CA ARG A 138 12.88 -6.84 12.91
C ARG A 138 14.28 -7.20 12.41
N ALA A 139 14.90 -6.31 11.64
CA ALA A 139 16.24 -6.45 11.08
C ALA A 139 17.34 -5.88 11.99
N ARG A 140 16.97 -5.05 12.99
CA ARG A 140 17.91 -4.34 13.87
C ARG A 140 18.91 -3.48 13.10
N ARG A 141 18.41 -2.75 12.10
CA ARG A 141 19.18 -1.89 11.17
C ARG A 141 18.33 -0.69 10.79
N GLU A 142 18.95 0.45 10.57
CA GLU A 142 18.23 1.63 10.05
C GLU A 142 17.65 1.33 8.66
N LEU A 143 16.51 1.94 8.35
CA LEU A 143 15.86 1.79 7.04
C LEU A 143 16.64 2.58 5.98
N THR A 144 17.66 1.95 5.39
CA THR A 144 18.43 2.47 4.25
C THR A 144 18.49 1.44 3.12
N ALA A 145 18.75 1.91 1.91
CA ALA A 145 18.89 1.04 0.74
C ALA A 145 19.98 -0.03 0.95
N GLU A 146 21.13 0.36 1.49
CA GLU A 146 22.26 -0.54 1.76
C GLU A 146 21.88 -1.61 2.77
N ASN A 147 21.20 -1.23 3.85
CA ASN A 147 20.79 -2.15 4.91
C ASN A 147 19.73 -3.13 4.43
N VAL A 148 18.77 -2.67 3.64
CA VAL A 148 17.72 -3.51 3.04
C VAL A 148 18.33 -4.50 2.04
N ILE A 149 19.20 -4.04 1.14
CA ILE A 149 19.92 -4.90 0.19
C ILE A 149 20.74 -5.96 0.94
N ALA A 150 21.50 -5.56 1.97
CA ALA A 150 22.29 -6.48 2.78
C ALA A 150 21.40 -7.49 3.54
N TYR A 151 20.24 -7.08 4.03
CA TYR A 151 19.25 -7.97 4.65
C TYR A 151 18.72 -9.00 3.64
N LEU A 152 18.31 -8.56 2.44
CA LEU A 152 17.79 -9.43 1.38
C LEU A 152 18.82 -10.47 0.91
N LYS A 153 20.10 -10.08 0.80
CA LYS A 153 21.20 -11.00 0.49
C LYS A 153 21.39 -12.07 1.57
N GLY A 154 21.09 -11.75 2.83
CA GLY A 154 21.17 -12.68 3.96
C GLY A 154 19.98 -13.63 4.12
N LEU A 155 18.93 -13.50 3.29
CA LEU A 155 17.76 -14.38 3.36
C LEU A 155 18.10 -15.81 2.93
N ARG A 156 17.39 -16.78 3.55
CA ARG A 156 17.34 -18.17 3.09
C ARG A 156 16.77 -18.25 1.67
N PRO A 157 17.12 -19.28 0.88
CA PRO A 157 16.69 -19.39 -0.52
C PRO A 157 15.19 -19.17 -0.75
N GLU A 158 14.33 -19.74 0.09
CA GLU A 158 12.87 -19.66 -0.04
C GLU A 158 12.36 -18.23 0.20
N ALA A 159 12.90 -17.54 1.21
CA ALA A 159 12.55 -16.16 1.51
C ALA A 159 13.09 -15.20 0.45
N ARG A 160 14.25 -15.51 -0.15
CA ARG A 160 14.83 -14.74 -1.25
C ARG A 160 13.96 -14.84 -2.52
N GLU A 161 13.48 -16.04 -2.83
CA GLU A 161 12.55 -16.24 -3.96
C GLU A 161 11.25 -15.45 -3.73
N LYS A 162 10.69 -15.51 -2.52
CA LYS A 162 9.51 -14.71 -2.17
C LYS A 162 9.75 -13.20 -2.25
N ALA A 163 10.92 -12.72 -1.84
CA ALA A 163 11.28 -11.32 -2.02
C ALA A 163 11.34 -10.95 -3.52
N ARG A 164 11.98 -11.78 -4.35
CA ARG A 164 12.05 -11.57 -5.80
C ARG A 164 10.66 -11.55 -6.44
N GLU A 165 9.80 -12.51 -6.09
CA GLU A 165 8.42 -12.58 -6.56
C GLU A 165 7.64 -11.33 -6.18
N TYR A 166 7.75 -10.87 -4.92
CA TYR A 166 7.08 -9.66 -4.45
C TYR A 166 7.52 -8.42 -5.24
N ILE A 167 8.83 -8.22 -5.40
CA ILE A 167 9.37 -7.05 -6.11
C ILE A 167 8.98 -7.06 -7.59
N GLN A 168 8.95 -8.24 -8.23
CA GLN A 168 8.51 -8.38 -9.62
C GLN A 168 7.02 -8.12 -9.81
N LYS A 169 6.18 -8.50 -8.84
CA LYS A 169 4.74 -8.24 -8.86
C LYS A 169 4.37 -6.83 -8.37
N THR A 170 5.31 -6.10 -7.79
CA THR A 170 5.06 -4.71 -7.35
C THR A 170 4.81 -3.85 -8.58
N PRO A 171 3.71 -3.06 -8.62
CA PRO A 171 3.35 -2.29 -9.80
C PRO A 171 4.50 -1.42 -10.31
N PRO A 172 4.72 -1.36 -11.64
CA PRO A 172 5.84 -0.63 -12.21
C PRO A 172 5.76 0.88 -11.94
N GLY A 173 4.56 1.46 -11.79
CA GLY A 173 4.38 2.88 -11.47
C GLY A 173 4.73 3.28 -10.03
N ILE A 174 4.99 2.33 -9.15
CA ILE A 174 5.47 2.63 -7.78
C ILE A 174 6.99 2.71 -7.80
N HIS A 175 7.52 3.91 -7.57
CA HIS A 175 8.94 4.22 -7.53
C HIS A 175 9.29 4.86 -6.20
N THR A 176 10.03 4.13 -5.36
CA THR A 176 10.52 4.62 -4.07
C THR A 176 12.04 4.40 -4.00
N PRO A 177 12.80 5.24 -3.28
CA PRO A 177 14.25 5.15 -3.26
C PRO A 177 14.80 3.75 -2.93
N ILE A 178 14.24 3.06 -1.93
CA ILE A 178 14.72 1.72 -1.55
C ILE A 178 14.22 0.65 -2.52
N LEU A 179 12.97 0.72 -2.98
CA LEU A 179 12.43 -0.23 -3.95
C LEU A 179 13.24 -0.21 -5.25
N ASP A 180 13.56 0.97 -5.77
CA ASP A 180 14.32 1.12 -7.01
C ASP A 180 15.77 0.64 -6.86
N ALA A 181 16.41 0.90 -5.72
CA ALA A 181 17.72 0.33 -5.40
C ALA A 181 17.69 -1.22 -5.37
N VAL A 182 16.63 -1.80 -4.80
CA VAL A 182 16.44 -3.27 -4.77
C VAL A 182 16.14 -3.84 -6.14
N ARG A 183 15.34 -3.16 -6.97
CA ARG A 183 15.11 -3.53 -8.38
C ARG A 183 16.41 -3.56 -9.16
N GLY A 184 17.23 -2.51 -9.06
CA GLY A 184 18.55 -2.45 -9.70
C GLY A 184 19.49 -3.58 -9.24
N MET A 185 19.47 -3.92 -7.95
CA MET A 185 20.22 -5.07 -7.43
C MET A 185 19.75 -6.41 -8.07
N LEU A 186 18.45 -6.60 -8.26
CA LEU A 186 17.89 -7.83 -8.84
C LEU A 186 18.14 -7.96 -10.35
N GLU A 187 18.20 -6.84 -11.06
CA GLU A 187 18.50 -6.77 -12.49
C GLU A 187 19.97 -7.06 -12.79
N GLY A 188 20.89 -6.51 -11.98
CA GLY A 188 22.34 -6.76 -12.11
C GLY A 188 22.80 -8.18 -11.73
N LEU A 189 21.88 -9.06 -11.34
CA LEU A 189 22.12 -10.49 -11.04
C LEU A 189 21.67 -11.42 -12.17
N ARG A 190 21.16 -10.88 -13.29
CA ARG A 190 20.86 -11.64 -14.52
C ARG A 190 22.08 -11.68 -15.43
#